data_AF-A0A6M1T5V8-F1
#
_entry.id   AF-A0A6M1T5V8-F1
#
_cell.length_a   1.000
_cell.length_b   1.000
_cell.length_c   1.000
_cell.angle_alpha   90.00
_cell.angle_beta   90.00
_cell.angle_gamma   90.00
#
_symmetry.space_group_name_H-M   'P 1'
#
loop_
_entity.id
_entity.type
_entity.pdbx_description
1 polymer ?
#
loop_
_entity_poly.entity_id
_entity_poly.type
_entity_poly.pdbx_seq_one_letter_code
_entity_poly.pdbx_strand_id
1 'polypeptide(L)'
;MQEEKLNAFGETVEELERLSQKLIKTIENQTKAVIASNDKKIEEFAERYTTLQGAFKEQEKQFIDQLQAMVPSKEERLKLEHLKETFPQFAGMIDQWEESLGTHTRLLKRKHQKLNELLEFALSRNVELMHSIYSLHNQKNMHYSSGGDKKEIASGIAVNKEA
;
A
#
# COMPACT_ATOMS: atom_id res chain seq x y z
N MET A 1 10.50 -30.59 20.35
CA MET A 1 10.17 -29.32 21.01
C MET A 1 10.86 -28.09 20.39
N GLN A 2 12.18 -28.01 20.26
CA GLN A 2 12.82 -26.85 19.57
C GLN A 2 12.67 -26.90 18.04
N GLU A 3 12.74 -28.08 17.44
CA GLU A 3 12.55 -28.29 16.00
C GLU A 3 11.09 -28.03 15.55
N GLU A 4 10.12 -28.41 16.37
CA GLU A 4 8.70 -28.10 16.13
C GLU A 4 8.41 -26.59 16.14
N LYS A 5 9.09 -25.83 17.01
CA LYS A 5 9.00 -24.35 17.03
C LYS A 5 9.59 -23.74 15.76
N LEU A 6 10.71 -24.29 15.27
CA LEU A 6 11.33 -23.83 14.03
C LEU A 6 10.46 -24.15 12.81
N ASN A 7 9.82 -25.32 12.77
CA ASN A 7 8.89 -25.68 11.70
C ASN A 7 7.66 -24.76 11.68
N ALA A 8 7.04 -24.50 12.84
CA ALA A 8 5.93 -23.55 12.96
C ALA A 8 6.35 -22.12 12.55
N PHE A 9 7.58 -21.73 12.83
CA PHE A 9 8.14 -20.46 12.36
C PHE A 9 8.35 -20.45 10.85
N GLY A 10 8.81 -21.55 10.26
CA GLY A 10 8.91 -21.71 8.81
C GLY A 10 7.58 -21.55 8.11
N GLU A 11 6.52 -22.19 8.63
CA GLU A 11 5.15 -22.03 8.11
C GLU A 11 4.68 -20.57 8.15
N THR A 12 5.02 -19.84 9.23
CA THR A 12 4.74 -18.40 9.35
C THR A 12 5.46 -17.58 8.27
N VAL A 13 6.73 -17.90 8.00
CA VAL A 13 7.53 -17.23 6.95
C VAL A 13 6.96 -17.50 5.56
N GLU A 14 6.61 -18.74 5.26
CA GLU A 14 5.99 -19.12 3.98
C GLU A 14 4.64 -18.42 3.77
N GLU A 15 3.83 -18.31 4.82
CA GLU A 15 2.56 -17.60 4.74
C GLU A 15 2.75 -16.10 4.53
N LEU A 16 3.74 -15.48 5.20
CA LEU A 16 4.14 -14.09 4.93
C LEU A 16 4.56 -13.88 3.48
N GLU A 17 5.38 -14.79 2.95
CA GLU A 17 5.79 -14.75 1.55
C GLU A 17 4.58 -14.84 0.62
N ARG A 18 3.68 -15.80 0.85
CA ARG A 18 2.46 -15.97 0.06
C ARG A 18 1.56 -14.73 0.10
N LEU A 19 1.37 -14.12 1.27
CA LEU A 19 0.59 -12.91 1.44
C LEU A 19 1.25 -11.71 0.74
N SER A 20 2.59 -11.59 0.83
CA SER A 20 3.34 -10.55 0.15
C SER A 20 3.18 -10.61 -1.37
N GLN A 21 3.23 -11.80 -1.97
CA GLN A 21 3.03 -12.01 -3.40
C GLN A 21 1.59 -11.65 -3.82
N LYS A 22 0.59 -12.01 -3.02
CA LYS A 22 -0.81 -11.63 -3.25
C LYS A 22 -1.01 -10.11 -3.18
N LEU A 23 -0.37 -9.44 -2.23
CA LEU A 23 -0.39 -7.97 -2.10
C LEU A 23 0.26 -7.32 -3.32
N ILE A 24 1.44 -7.77 -3.74
CA ILE A 24 2.13 -7.27 -4.95
C ILE A 24 1.21 -7.39 -6.17
N LYS A 25 0.62 -8.56 -6.40
CA LYS A 25 -0.29 -8.79 -7.52
C LYS A 25 -1.53 -7.90 -7.47
N THR A 26 -2.06 -7.65 -6.27
CA THR A 26 -3.21 -6.76 -6.07
C THR A 26 -2.86 -5.32 -6.42
N ILE A 27 -1.69 -4.83 -5.96
CA ILE A 27 -1.19 -3.48 -6.30
C ILE A 27 -0.96 -3.34 -7.81
N GLU A 28 -0.44 -4.38 -8.48
CA GLU A 28 -0.28 -4.37 -9.94
C GLU A 28 -1.62 -4.30 -10.67
N ASN A 29 -2.65 -4.99 -10.15
CA ASN A 29 -3.99 -4.93 -10.71
C ASN A 29 -4.66 -3.57 -10.47
N GLN A 30 -4.48 -2.96 -9.30
CA GLN A 30 -4.90 -1.58 -9.02
C GLN A 30 -4.23 -0.61 -10.00
N THR A 31 -2.92 -0.73 -10.19
CA THR A 31 -2.16 0.09 -11.14
C THR A 31 -2.74 -0.01 -12.56
N LYS A 32 -3.03 -1.23 -13.04
CA LYS A 32 -3.66 -1.44 -14.35
C LYS A 32 -5.07 -0.85 -14.42
N ALA A 33 -5.85 -0.94 -13.35
CA ALA A 33 -7.20 -0.39 -13.29
C ALA A 33 -7.19 1.16 -13.30
N VAL A 34 -6.24 1.79 -12.61
CA VAL A 34 -6.01 3.26 -12.64
C VAL A 34 -5.65 3.71 -14.06
N ILE A 35 -4.71 3.02 -14.72
CA ILE A 35 -4.31 3.34 -16.10
C ILE A 35 -5.49 3.19 -17.08
N ALA A 36 -6.35 2.19 -16.85
CA ALA A 36 -7.54 1.96 -17.66
C ALA A 36 -8.76 2.82 -17.26
N SER A 37 -8.62 3.68 -16.24
CA SER A 37 -9.71 4.48 -15.66
C SER A 37 -10.96 3.66 -15.35
N ASN A 38 -10.78 2.48 -14.75
CA ASN A 38 -11.86 1.56 -14.40
C ASN A 38 -12.17 1.62 -12.89
N ASP A 39 -13.04 2.56 -12.51
CA ASP A 39 -13.35 2.86 -11.10
C ASP A 39 -13.84 1.65 -10.31
N LYS A 40 -14.72 0.82 -10.90
CA LYS A 40 -15.24 -0.39 -10.26
C LYS A 40 -14.13 -1.38 -9.90
N LYS A 41 -13.14 -1.56 -10.80
CA LYS A 41 -12.00 -2.44 -10.52
C LYS A 41 -11.02 -1.83 -9.52
N ILE A 42 -10.86 -0.51 -9.52
CA ILE A 42 -10.03 0.17 -8.51
C ILE A 42 -10.59 -0.10 -7.11
N GLU A 43 -11.91 0.04 -6.93
CA GLU A 43 -12.60 -0.23 -5.67
C GLU A 43 -12.48 -1.70 -5.25
N GLU A 44 -12.79 -2.65 -6.14
CA GLU A 44 -12.66 -4.09 -5.89
C GLU A 44 -11.24 -4.46 -5.41
N PHE A 45 -10.22 -3.95 -6.09
CA PHE A 45 -8.84 -4.24 -5.72
C PHE A 45 -8.39 -3.50 -4.46
N ALA A 46 -8.98 -2.34 -4.12
CA ALA A 46 -8.72 -1.62 -2.88
C ALA A 46 -9.30 -2.34 -1.66
N GLU A 47 -10.51 -2.88 -1.76
CA GLU A 47 -11.08 -3.73 -0.72
C GLU A 47 -10.22 -4.98 -0.51
N ARG A 48 -9.88 -5.68 -1.60
CA ARG A 48 -9.02 -6.86 -1.55
C ARG A 48 -7.65 -6.55 -0.96
N TYR A 49 -7.08 -5.40 -1.31
CA TYR A 49 -5.81 -4.93 -0.75
C TYR A 49 -5.92 -4.75 0.77
N THR A 50 -6.99 -4.13 1.25
CA THR A 50 -7.23 -3.88 2.68
C THR A 50 -7.35 -5.19 3.46
N THR A 51 -8.10 -6.17 2.94
CA THR A 51 -8.20 -7.51 3.55
C THR A 51 -6.84 -8.20 3.63
N LEU A 52 -6.08 -8.21 2.53
CA LEU A 52 -4.76 -8.85 2.50
C LEU A 52 -3.76 -8.15 3.42
N GLN A 53 -3.84 -6.82 3.55
CA GLN A 53 -2.98 -6.05 4.44
C GLN A 53 -3.26 -6.37 5.90
N GLY A 54 -4.53 -6.55 6.27
CA GLY A 54 -4.92 -7.02 7.60
C GLY A 54 -4.30 -8.37 7.94
N ALA A 55 -4.47 -9.35 7.05
CA ALA A 55 -3.90 -10.69 7.21
C ALA A 55 -2.36 -10.66 7.28
N PHE A 56 -1.71 -9.85 6.43
CA PHE A 56 -0.26 -9.70 6.45
C PHE A 56 0.25 -9.15 7.78
N LYS A 57 -0.40 -8.12 8.35
CA LYS A 57 -0.02 -7.55 9.65
C LYS A 57 -0.20 -8.54 10.80
N GLU A 58 -1.26 -9.34 10.75
CA GLU A 58 -1.48 -10.38 11.75
C GLU A 58 -0.37 -11.45 11.69
N GLN A 59 -0.01 -11.88 10.49
CA GLN A 59 1.07 -12.85 10.31
C GLN A 59 2.45 -12.27 10.68
N GLU A 60 2.70 -10.99 10.39
CA GLU A 60 3.92 -10.29 10.78
C GLU A 60 4.05 -10.21 12.30
N LYS A 61 2.94 -9.97 13.00
CA LYS A 61 2.91 -10.02 14.46
C LYS A 61 3.26 -11.41 14.99
N GLN A 62 2.65 -12.46 14.44
CA GLN A 62 2.95 -13.85 14.82
C GLN A 62 4.43 -14.19 14.59
N PHE A 63 4.99 -13.75 13.47
CA PHE A 63 6.42 -13.89 13.16
C PHE A 63 7.30 -13.25 14.24
N ILE A 64 7.00 -12.00 14.63
CA ILE A 64 7.77 -11.29 15.66
C ILE A 64 7.64 -12.01 17.01
N ASP A 65 6.43 -12.42 17.39
CA ASP A 65 6.17 -13.10 18.67
C ASP A 65 6.93 -14.44 18.73
N GLN A 66 6.94 -15.21 17.63
CA GLN A 66 7.70 -16.47 17.53
C GLN A 66 9.21 -16.22 17.55
N LEU A 67 9.70 -15.20 16.84
CA LEU A 67 11.12 -14.82 16.84
C LEU A 67 11.59 -14.42 18.25
N GLN A 68 10.80 -13.63 18.98
CA GLN A 68 11.08 -13.25 20.37
C GLN A 68 11.14 -14.46 21.30
N ALA A 69 10.26 -15.44 21.11
CA ALA A 69 10.25 -16.64 21.93
C ALA A 69 11.46 -17.57 21.67
N MET A 70 12.14 -17.41 20.53
CA MET A 70 13.26 -18.25 20.11
C MET A 70 14.63 -17.60 20.29
N VAL A 71 14.70 -16.27 20.34
CA VAL A 71 15.95 -15.53 20.57
C VAL A 71 16.05 -15.14 22.06
N PRO A 72 17.13 -15.49 22.79
CA PRO A 72 17.27 -15.10 24.18
C PRO A 72 17.28 -13.56 24.33
N SER A 73 16.42 -13.07 25.23
CA SER A 73 15.98 -11.67 25.45
C SER A 73 17.08 -10.66 25.87
N LYS A 74 18.18 -10.54 25.13
CA LYS A 74 19.28 -9.60 25.45
C LYS A 74 19.47 -8.45 24.47
N GLU A 75 18.71 -8.38 23.38
CA GLU A 75 18.92 -7.35 22.35
C GLU A 75 17.69 -6.48 22.07
N GLU A 76 17.93 -5.18 21.91
CA GLU A 76 16.95 -4.17 21.51
C GLU A 76 16.42 -4.35 20.08
N ARG A 77 17.12 -5.13 19.24
CA ARG A 77 16.75 -5.37 17.84
C ARG A 77 16.78 -6.86 17.51
N LEU A 78 15.61 -7.45 17.36
CA LEU A 78 15.46 -8.84 16.94
C LEU A 78 15.86 -8.96 15.47
N LYS A 79 16.83 -9.82 15.19
CA LYS A 79 17.24 -10.18 13.83
C LYS A 79 17.13 -11.68 13.62
N LEU A 80 16.82 -12.06 12.39
CA LEU A 80 16.87 -13.46 11.93
C LEU A 80 18.28 -14.05 12.09
N GLU A 81 19.33 -13.23 11.94
CA GLU A 81 20.72 -13.63 12.18
C GLU A 81 20.92 -14.27 13.57
N HIS A 82 20.21 -13.80 14.60
CA HIS A 82 20.33 -14.33 15.96
C HIS A 82 19.74 -15.75 16.11
N LEU A 83 18.85 -16.17 15.21
CA LEU A 83 18.40 -17.56 15.17
C LEU A 83 19.53 -18.50 14.74
N LYS A 84 20.54 -18.02 14.01
CA LYS A 84 21.68 -18.84 13.58
C LYS A 84 22.57 -19.22 14.76
N GLU A 85 22.59 -18.42 15.82
CA GLU A 85 23.30 -18.74 17.07
C GLU A 85 22.61 -19.85 17.85
N THR A 86 21.27 -19.86 17.86
CA THR A 86 20.46 -20.89 18.53
C THR A 86 20.31 -22.16 17.69
N PHE A 87 20.30 -22.03 16.36
CA PHE A 87 20.02 -23.09 15.39
C PHE A 87 21.05 -23.13 14.25
N PRO A 88 22.34 -23.38 14.53
CA PRO A 88 23.39 -23.35 13.51
C PRO A 88 23.18 -24.38 12.40
N GLN A 89 22.56 -25.53 12.71
CA GLN A 89 22.25 -26.57 11.73
C GLN A 89 21.20 -26.15 10.67
N PHE A 90 20.46 -25.06 10.91
CA PHE A 90 19.46 -24.51 9.98
C PHE A 90 19.87 -23.17 9.39
N ALA A 91 21.13 -22.75 9.55
CA ALA A 91 21.62 -21.44 9.11
C ALA A 91 21.30 -21.15 7.64
N GLY A 92 21.47 -22.13 6.75
CA GLY A 92 21.15 -21.96 5.32
C GLY A 92 19.66 -21.74 5.03
N MET A 93 18.76 -22.31 5.83
CA MET A 93 17.32 -22.06 5.70
C MET A 93 16.97 -20.65 6.21
N ILE A 94 17.60 -20.23 7.30
CA ILE A 94 17.43 -18.87 7.86
C ILE A 94 17.94 -17.81 6.88
N ASP A 95 19.06 -18.06 6.19
CA ASP A 95 19.56 -17.19 5.13
C ASP A 95 18.54 -17.03 3.99
N GLN A 96 17.92 -18.14 3.56
CA GLN A 96 16.88 -18.10 2.53
C GLN A 96 15.66 -17.28 2.97
N TRP A 97 15.23 -17.42 4.23
CA TRP A 97 14.13 -16.62 4.77
C TRP A 97 14.48 -15.14 4.82
N GLU A 98 15.69 -14.79 5.25
CA GLU A 98 16.17 -13.41 5.31
C GLU A 98 16.22 -12.78 3.91
N GLU A 99 16.73 -13.50 2.92
CA GLU A 99 16.77 -13.05 1.53
C GLU A 99 15.37 -12.90 0.93
N SER A 100 14.50 -13.90 1.12
CA SER A 100 13.13 -13.89 0.59
C SER A 100 12.32 -12.74 1.20
N LEU A 101 12.27 -12.64 2.53
CA LEU A 101 11.53 -11.58 3.22
C LEU A 101 12.08 -10.19 2.87
N GLY A 102 13.41 -10.06 2.80
CA GLY A 102 14.07 -8.83 2.40
C GLY A 102 13.70 -8.40 0.98
N THR A 103 13.67 -9.35 0.04
CA THR A 103 13.29 -9.10 -1.37
C THR A 103 11.83 -8.69 -1.48
N HIS A 104 10.92 -9.44 -0.84
CA HIS A 104 9.48 -9.16 -0.88
C HIS A 104 9.14 -7.82 -0.23
N THR A 105 9.77 -7.47 0.89
CA THR A 105 9.57 -6.17 1.56
C THR A 105 10.00 -5.00 0.69
N ARG A 106 11.18 -5.08 0.06
CA ARG A 106 11.67 -4.04 -0.86
C ARG A 106 10.73 -3.88 -2.06
N LEU A 107 10.27 -5.00 -2.61
CA LEU A 107 9.37 -4.99 -3.76
C LEU A 107 8.00 -4.40 -3.40
N LEU A 108 7.42 -4.79 -2.27
CA LEU A 108 6.17 -4.24 -1.75
C LEU A 108 6.27 -2.72 -1.57
N LYS A 109 7.34 -2.24 -0.93
CA LYS A 109 7.58 -0.80 -0.73
C LYS A 109 7.64 -0.05 -2.05
N ARG A 110 8.39 -0.56 -3.02
CA ARG A 110 8.51 0.04 -4.36
C ARG A 110 7.17 0.07 -5.11
N LYS A 111 6.38 -0.99 -5.01
CA LYS A 111 5.08 -1.10 -5.68
C LYS A 111 4.04 -0.16 -5.05
N HIS A 112 4.04 -0.04 -3.72
CA HIS A 112 3.23 0.94 -3.00
C HIS A 112 3.52 2.36 -3.43
N GLN A 113 4.81 2.73 -3.43
CA GLN A 113 5.22 4.07 -3.80
C GLN A 113 4.74 4.41 -5.22
N LYS A 114 4.93 3.49 -6.17
CA LYS A 114 4.44 3.67 -7.55
C LYS A 114 2.92 3.85 -7.63
N LEU A 115 2.15 3.10 -6.84
CA LEU A 115 0.69 3.25 -6.81
C LEU A 115 0.29 4.64 -6.28
N ASN A 116 0.93 5.10 -5.20
CA ASN A 116 0.68 6.43 -4.63
C ASN A 116 1.01 7.54 -5.63
N GLU A 117 2.18 7.48 -6.28
CA GLU A 117 2.58 8.45 -7.31
C GLU A 117 1.56 8.52 -8.46
N LEU A 118 1.01 7.37 -8.89
CA LEU A 118 -0.02 7.32 -9.93
C LEU A 118 -1.35 7.93 -9.47
N LEU A 119 -1.76 7.69 -8.23
CA LEU A 119 -2.98 8.26 -7.67
C LEU A 119 -2.85 9.78 -7.49
N GLU A 120 -1.71 10.26 -7.00
CA GLU A 120 -1.39 11.69 -6.91
C GLU A 120 -1.42 12.35 -8.30
N PHE A 121 -0.83 11.71 -9.30
CA PHE A 121 -0.87 12.20 -10.68
C PHE A 121 -2.31 12.26 -11.23
N ALA A 122 -3.11 11.22 -11.01
CA ALA A 122 -4.51 11.19 -11.46
C ALA A 122 -5.35 12.30 -10.78
N LEU A 123 -5.15 12.52 -9.48
CA LEU A 123 -5.80 13.61 -8.73
C LEU A 123 -5.39 14.98 -9.26
N SER A 124 -4.10 15.22 -9.45
CA SER A 124 -3.56 16.48 -9.98
C SER A 124 -4.16 16.78 -11.37
N ARG A 125 -4.23 15.78 -12.26
CA ARG A 125 -4.85 15.94 -13.58
C ARG A 125 -6.35 16.24 -13.51
N ASN A 126 -7.08 15.60 -12.61
CA ASN A 126 -8.49 15.88 -12.41
C ASN A 126 -8.74 17.32 -11.93
N VAL A 127 -7.89 17.83 -11.03
CA VAL A 127 -7.95 19.23 -10.56
C VAL A 127 -7.67 20.22 -11.70
N GLU A 128 -6.64 19.97 -12.52
CA GLU A 128 -6.30 20.80 -13.68
C GLU A 128 -7.44 20.83 -14.73
N LEU A 129 -8.05 19.68 -15.02
CA LEU A 129 -9.19 19.58 -15.92
C LEU A 129 -10.41 20.33 -15.36
N MET A 130 -10.70 20.18 -14.08
CA MET A 130 -11.78 20.90 -13.41
C MET A 130 -11.57 22.42 -13.52
N HIS A 131 -10.36 22.91 -13.21
CA HIS A 131 -10.02 24.33 -13.39
C HIS A 131 -10.19 24.80 -14.84
N SER A 132 -9.80 23.98 -15.80
CA SER A 132 -9.95 24.28 -17.23
C SER A 132 -11.42 24.32 -17.67
N ILE A 133 -12.27 23.43 -17.16
CA ILE A 133 -13.72 23.45 -17.40
C ILE A 133 -14.35 24.71 -16.78
N TYR A 134 -13.99 25.06 -15.54
CA TYR A 134 -14.46 26.27 -14.89
C TYR A 134 -14.04 27.54 -15.63
N SER A 135 -12.78 27.63 -16.06
CA SER A 135 -12.29 28.78 -16.82
C SER A 135 -12.99 28.90 -18.16
N LEU A 136 -13.17 27.80 -18.90
CA LEU A 136 -13.92 27.76 -20.15
C LEU A 136 -15.40 28.14 -19.97
N HIS A 137 -16.06 27.62 -18.93
CA HIS A 137 -17.45 27.93 -18.64
C HIS A 137 -17.63 29.41 -18.26
N ASN A 138 -16.74 29.96 -17.43
CA ASN A 138 -16.74 31.37 -17.07
C ASN A 138 -16.44 32.26 -18.28
N GLN A 139 -15.47 31.89 -19.13
CA GLN A 139 -15.14 32.63 -20.34
C GLN A 139 -16.29 32.63 -21.36
N LYS A 140 -16.97 31.49 -21.54
CA LYS A 140 -18.14 31.36 -22.42
C LYS A 140 -19.34 32.18 -21.90
N ASN A 141 -19.55 32.21 -20.59
CA ASN A 141 -20.63 33.02 -19.98
C ASN A 141 -20.32 34.53 -19.96
N MET A 142 -19.04 34.93 -20.02
CA MET A 142 -18.69 36.35 -20.21
C MET A 142 -18.91 36.86 -21.64
N HIS A 143 -18.98 35.98 -22.64
CA HIS A 143 -19.20 36.38 -24.04
C HIS A 143 -20.68 36.35 -24.49
N TYR A 144 -21.59 35.80 -23.70
CA TYR A 144 -23.02 35.69 -24.04
C TYR A 144 -23.98 36.28 -22.97
N SER A 145 -23.61 37.34 -22.26
CA SER A 145 -24.61 38.15 -21.54
C SER A 145 -25.25 39.15 -22.50
N SER A 146 -26.35 38.76 -23.15
CA SER A 146 -27.19 39.61 -24.01
C SER A 146 -28.01 40.68 -23.25
N GLY A 147 -27.66 41.01 -22.01
CA GLY A 147 -28.31 42.05 -21.22
C GLY A 147 -27.40 42.37 -20.04
N GLY A 148 -26.82 43.57 -20.05
CA GLY A 148 -25.75 43.99 -19.15
C GLY A 148 -26.16 44.14 -17.69
N ASP A 149 -26.48 43.04 -17.01
CA ASP A 149 -26.48 42.97 -15.56
C ASP A 149 -25.63 41.79 -15.10
N LYS A 150 -24.62 42.13 -14.31
CA LYS A 150 -23.65 41.21 -13.70
C LYS A 150 -24.38 40.41 -12.61
N LYS A 151 -25.09 39.35 -12.99
CA LYS A 151 -25.65 38.40 -12.02
C LYS A 151 -24.50 37.59 -11.42
N GLU A 152 -24.04 38.02 -10.24
CA GLU A 152 -23.32 37.13 -9.33
C GLU A 152 -24.25 35.98 -8.97
N ILE A 153 -24.01 34.81 -9.56
CA ILE A 153 -24.64 33.58 -9.11
C ILE A 153 -23.95 33.22 -7.80
N ALA A 154 -24.66 33.43 -6.69
CA ALA A 154 -24.26 32.95 -5.37
C ALA A 154 -24.10 31.42 -5.42
N SER A 155 -22.86 30.97 -5.59
CA SER A 155 -22.51 29.56 -5.50
C SER A 155 -22.48 29.17 -4.03
N GLY A 156 -23.62 28.73 -3.51
CA GLY A 156 -23.77 28.24 -2.15
C GLY A 156 -23.11 26.87 -1.96
N ILE A 157 -21.77 26.83 -1.90
CA ILE A 157 -21.00 25.78 -1.20
C ILE A 157 -19.79 26.47 -0.59
N ALA A 158 -19.85 26.74 0.72
CA ALA A 158 -18.72 27.16 1.51
C ALA A 158 -17.73 25.98 1.60
N VAL A 159 -16.63 26.05 0.86
CA VAL A 159 -15.48 25.17 1.09
C VAL A 159 -14.71 25.77 2.26
N ASN A 160 -14.81 25.13 3.44
CA ASN A 160 -13.94 25.40 4.58
C ASN A 160 -12.49 25.25 4.12
N LYS A 161 -11.82 26.37 3.90
CA LYS A 161 -10.36 26.45 3.91
C LYS A 161 -9.99 26.74 5.36
N GLU A 162 -9.53 25.71 6.07
CA GLU A 162 -8.83 25.93 7.34
C GLU A 162 -7.59 26.79 7.09
N ALA A 163 -7.35 27.70 8.03
CA ALA A 163 -6.33 28.74 8.02
C ALA A 163 -4.98 28.25 8.55
#